data_AF-A0A7S1U598-F1
#
_entry.id   AF-A0A7S1U598-F1
#
_cell.length_a   1.000
_cell.length_b   1.000
_cell.length_c   1.000
_cell.angle_alpha   90.00
_cell.angle_beta   90.00
_cell.angle_gamma   90.00
#
_symmetry.space_group_name_H-M   'P 1'
#
loop_
_entity.id
_entity.type
_entity.pdbx_description
1 polymer ?
#
loop_
_entity_poly.entity_id
_entity_poly.type
_entity_poly.pdbx_seq_one_letter_code
_entity_poly.pdbx_strand_id
1 'polypeptide(L)'
;MAAVDKTQRIMEEIISTETTYVNELATLMNVYIRPLRDQGIIDRDGIQAIFSNWELLHGFNTQLLGELNQHKDGADGVKGVPFGRIFNDFSHFFKMYADYLQNYEHALEAVSKLSSKNHAFDQLLKEGCQDPRCRGKPLVSYLIMPVQRIPRYKMLLVELDKRTDDSWFDKAALKQALDTVGAAARYNNEKIRQRENKQKILDIQNNFDNSRNSPVLLDDTPEGHARQFLREGPLIKLCRRGPKTFFFWLFSDKLIYGQSSGETSYQFHREIDLEFCRVTSEVPQSDEGLVENIDKAFQIESNTKSFIVWAMHPAEKMEWVEDINNAIEKVRKDDSGASVAPVWHSNQSSKKCEVCNSAFTLLRRRHHCRNCGDLVCSNCSSHKIELPHLKSKDKARVCDKCFDERHLISEAGGGGGGGGGG
;
A
#
# COMPACT_ATOMS: atom_id res chain seq x y z
N MET A 1 48.63 13.50 -0.49
CA MET A 1 48.09 14.68 0.22
C MET A 1 46.70 15.11 -0.25
N ALA A 2 46.37 15.09 -1.56
CA ALA A 2 45.06 15.60 -2.05
C ALA A 2 43.79 14.78 -1.68
N ALA A 3 43.91 13.48 -1.40
CA ALA A 3 42.76 12.64 -0.99
C ALA A 3 42.38 12.84 0.50
N VAL A 4 43.40 13.02 1.36
CA VAL A 4 43.22 13.23 2.82
C VAL A 4 42.42 14.50 3.12
N ASP A 5 42.62 15.54 2.31
CA ASP A 5 41.87 16.81 2.39
C ASP A 5 40.40 16.63 1.97
N LYS A 6 40.11 15.77 0.98
CA LYS A 6 38.74 15.51 0.50
C LYS A 6 37.91 14.69 1.49
N THR A 7 38.49 13.71 2.18
CA THR A 7 37.79 12.93 3.21
C THR A 7 37.46 13.77 4.43
N GLN A 8 38.41 14.60 4.89
CA GLN A 8 38.16 15.51 6.01
C GLN A 8 37.03 16.50 5.70
N ARG A 9 36.98 17.07 4.48
CA ARG A 9 35.92 17.99 4.08
C ARG A 9 34.52 17.37 4.12
N ILE A 10 34.34 16.10 3.72
CA ILE A 10 33.02 15.46 3.80
C ILE A 10 32.60 15.20 5.25
N MET A 11 33.55 14.85 6.12
CA MET A 11 33.30 14.69 7.56
C MET A 11 32.89 16.03 8.20
N GLU A 12 33.59 17.11 7.86
CA GLU A 12 33.24 18.48 8.28
C GLU A 12 31.89 18.93 7.72
N GLU A 13 31.57 18.58 6.48
CA GLU A 13 30.28 18.89 5.85
C GLU A 13 29.11 18.20 6.58
N ILE A 14 29.27 16.93 6.99
CA ILE A 14 28.25 16.22 7.78
C ILE A 14 27.91 17.01 9.04
N ILE A 15 28.92 17.39 9.82
CA ILE A 15 28.74 18.09 11.09
C ILE A 15 28.23 19.53 10.88
N SER A 16 28.80 20.25 9.91
CA SER A 16 28.43 21.64 9.61
C SER A 16 26.99 21.76 9.11
N THR A 17 26.57 20.84 8.22
CA THR A 17 25.19 20.83 7.73
C THR A 17 24.21 20.36 8.79
N GLU A 18 24.61 19.48 9.72
CA GLU A 18 23.79 19.12 10.89
C GLU A 18 23.63 20.30 11.85
N THR A 19 24.73 21.01 12.13
CA THR A 19 24.72 22.23 12.94
C THR A 19 23.74 23.25 12.37
N THR A 20 23.80 23.48 11.05
CA THR A 20 22.88 24.41 10.38
C THR A 20 21.44 23.90 10.48
N TYR A 21 21.21 22.61 10.24
CA TYR A 21 19.87 22.02 10.32
C TYR A 21 19.25 22.18 11.72
N VAL A 22 19.96 21.79 12.79
CA VAL A 22 19.49 21.93 14.17
C VAL A 22 19.22 23.38 14.54
N ASN A 23 20.10 24.31 14.16
CA ASN A 23 19.89 25.74 14.40
C ASN A 23 18.64 26.26 13.70
N GLU A 24 18.37 25.83 12.48
CA GLU A 24 17.17 26.25 11.74
C GLU A 24 15.89 25.63 12.34
N LEU A 25 15.96 24.39 12.84
CA LEU A 25 14.86 23.79 13.62
C LEU A 25 14.57 24.61 14.89
N ALA A 26 15.61 25.05 15.59
CA ALA A 26 15.50 25.88 16.79
C ALA A 26 14.96 27.28 16.47
N THR A 27 15.40 27.88 15.35
CA THR A 27 14.87 29.17 14.87
C THR A 27 13.37 29.08 14.64
N LEU A 28 12.89 28.05 13.93
CA LEU A 28 11.46 27.90 13.70
C LEU A 28 10.67 27.76 15.02
N MET A 29 11.21 26.98 15.95
CA MET A 29 10.57 26.77 17.26
C MET A 29 10.45 28.08 18.05
N ASN A 30 11.50 28.91 18.03
CA ASN A 30 11.56 30.14 18.81
C ASN A 30 10.84 31.32 18.16
N VAL A 31 10.82 31.39 16.82
CA VAL A 31 10.23 32.52 16.08
C VAL A 31 8.76 32.27 15.75
N TYR A 32 8.36 31.01 15.53
CA TYR A 32 7.00 30.68 15.10
C TYR A 32 6.23 29.85 16.13
N ILE A 33 6.72 28.65 16.49
CA ILE A 33 5.92 27.71 17.34
C ILE A 33 5.58 28.33 18.70
N ARG A 34 6.60 28.81 19.43
CA ARG A 34 6.41 29.39 20.76
C ARG A 34 5.50 30.63 20.72
N PRO A 35 5.75 31.64 19.87
CA PRO A 35 4.84 32.80 19.81
C PRO A 35 3.41 32.44 19.42
N LEU A 36 3.21 31.54 18.44
CA LEU A 36 1.86 31.10 18.03
C LEU A 36 1.09 30.43 19.18
N ARG A 37 1.77 29.59 19.95
CA ARG A 37 1.20 28.86 21.08
C ARG A 37 1.00 29.75 22.31
N ASP A 38 2.04 30.47 22.72
CA ASP A 38 2.09 31.20 23.98
C ASP A 38 1.21 32.45 23.95
N GLN A 39 1.03 33.05 22.76
CA GLN A 39 0.06 34.14 22.54
C GLN A 39 -1.35 33.64 22.22
N GLY A 40 -1.56 32.32 22.11
CA GLY A 40 -2.85 31.72 21.79
C GLY A 40 -3.42 32.13 20.43
N ILE A 41 -2.56 32.44 19.45
CA ILE A 41 -2.96 32.84 18.09
C ILE A 41 -3.68 31.69 17.38
N ILE A 42 -3.24 30.46 17.65
CA ILE A 42 -3.86 29.21 17.24
C ILE A 42 -3.90 28.25 18.43
N ASP A 43 -4.87 27.35 18.41
CA ASP A 43 -5.03 26.32 19.43
C ASP A 43 -4.03 25.17 19.24
N ARG A 44 -4.09 24.21 20.16
CA ARG A 44 -3.22 23.03 20.14
C ARG A 44 -3.37 22.22 18.85
N ASP A 45 -4.59 22.11 18.32
CA ASP A 45 -4.86 21.34 17.11
C ASP A 45 -4.30 22.06 15.87
N GLY A 46 -4.40 23.39 15.80
CA GLY A 46 -3.74 24.20 14.78
C GLY A 46 -2.22 24.10 14.83
N ILE A 47 -1.63 24.11 16.03
CA ILE A 47 -0.18 23.89 16.21
C ILE A 47 0.21 22.50 15.70
N GLN A 48 -0.53 21.46 16.11
CA GLN A 48 -0.26 20.09 15.69
C GLN A 48 -0.41 19.92 14.17
N ALA A 49 -1.43 20.55 13.57
CA ALA A 49 -1.70 20.49 12.13
C ALA A 49 -0.57 21.10 11.30
N ILE A 50 0.06 22.19 11.76
CA ILE A 50 1.15 22.85 11.03
C ILE A 50 2.50 22.20 11.32
N PHE A 51 2.79 21.88 12.59
CA PHE A 51 4.15 21.55 13.02
C PHE A 51 4.36 20.05 13.29
N SER A 52 3.30 19.23 13.31
CA SER A 52 3.39 17.79 13.60
C SER A 52 4.26 17.49 14.83
N ASN A 53 5.29 16.66 14.69
CA ASN A 53 6.25 16.29 15.72
C ASN A 53 7.57 17.10 15.68
N TRP A 54 7.53 18.37 15.22
CA TRP A 54 8.73 19.22 15.07
C TRP A 54 9.63 19.29 16.32
N GLU A 55 9.03 19.45 17.52
CA GLU A 55 9.79 19.55 18.77
C GLU A 55 10.56 18.24 19.07
N LEU A 56 9.99 17.08 18.74
CA LEU A 56 10.67 15.78 18.86
C LEU A 56 11.81 15.67 17.86
N LEU A 57 11.61 16.11 16.60
CA LEU A 57 12.67 16.14 15.60
C LEU A 57 13.83 17.06 16.05
N HIS A 58 13.53 18.24 16.57
CA HIS A 58 14.56 19.14 17.10
C HIS A 58 15.34 18.51 18.26
N GLY A 59 14.66 17.91 19.23
CA GLY A 59 15.31 17.25 20.36
C GLY A 59 16.23 16.11 19.93
N PHE A 60 15.76 15.24 19.05
CA PHE A 60 16.53 14.15 18.47
C PHE A 60 17.79 14.64 17.73
N ASN A 61 17.65 15.57 16.80
CA ASN A 61 18.79 16.04 16.00
C ASN A 61 19.78 16.86 16.86
N THR A 62 19.31 17.52 17.92
CA THR A 62 20.20 18.15 18.91
C THR A 62 21.09 17.12 19.61
N GLN A 63 20.55 15.95 19.97
CA GLN A 63 21.34 14.86 20.57
C GLN A 63 22.33 14.27 19.56
N LEU A 64 21.90 14.01 18.33
CA LEU A 64 22.77 13.56 17.25
C LEU A 64 23.95 14.52 17.02
N LEU A 65 23.68 15.82 16.97
CA LEU A 65 24.70 16.84 16.83
C LEU A 65 25.66 16.88 18.04
N GLY A 66 25.14 16.66 19.25
CA GLY A 66 25.93 16.56 20.48
C GLY A 66 26.98 15.46 20.38
N GLU A 67 26.58 14.25 19.99
CA GLU A 67 27.48 13.11 19.79
C GLU A 67 28.53 13.37 18.71
N LEU A 68 28.14 13.99 17.59
CA LEU A 68 29.07 14.35 16.51
C LEU A 68 30.13 15.36 16.98
N ASN A 69 29.73 16.40 17.71
CA ASN A 69 30.66 17.42 18.20
C ASN A 69 31.57 16.90 19.32
N GLN A 70 31.03 16.10 20.24
CA GLN A 70 31.80 15.51 21.33
C GLN A 70 33.02 14.72 20.83
N HIS A 71 32.84 13.94 19.76
CA HIS A 71 33.94 13.17 19.17
C HIS A 71 34.87 14.03 18.31
N LYS A 72 34.34 15.09 17.67
CA LYS A 72 35.13 16.01 16.85
C LYS A 72 36.18 16.77 17.67
N ASP A 73 35.90 17.04 18.94
CA ASP A 73 36.80 17.76 19.84
C ASP A 73 37.88 16.86 20.48
N GLY A 74 37.94 15.58 20.08
CA GLY A 74 38.96 14.62 20.51
C GLY A 74 40.33 14.82 19.87
N ALA A 75 41.30 13.97 20.26
CA ALA A 75 42.71 14.08 19.84
C ALA A 75 42.91 13.98 18.31
N ASP A 76 42.11 13.16 17.63
CA ASP A 76 42.17 12.98 16.17
C ASP A 76 41.27 13.96 15.40
N GLY A 77 40.66 14.92 16.11
CA GLY A 77 39.73 15.89 15.56
C GLY A 77 38.55 15.21 14.85
N VAL A 78 38.12 15.79 13.73
CA VAL A 78 37.02 15.26 12.92
C VAL A 78 37.28 13.85 12.34
N LYS A 79 38.55 13.43 12.21
CA LYS A 79 38.90 12.12 11.68
C LYS A 79 38.67 10.99 12.68
N GLY A 80 38.62 11.32 13.98
CA GLY A 80 38.31 10.39 15.05
C GLY A 80 36.80 10.17 15.27
N VAL A 81 35.94 10.88 14.53
CA VAL A 81 34.49 10.78 14.72
C VAL A 81 33.95 9.44 14.18
N PRO A 82 33.31 8.60 15.01
CA PRO A 82 32.76 7.32 14.59
C PRO A 82 31.37 7.49 13.96
N PHE A 83 31.30 8.14 12.79
CA PHE A 83 30.05 8.46 12.08
C PHE A 83 29.11 7.25 11.94
N GLY A 84 29.61 6.12 11.47
CA GLY A 84 28.86 4.88 11.32
C GLY A 84 28.22 4.41 12.62
N ARG A 85 28.98 4.33 13.72
CA ARG A 85 28.42 3.95 15.03
C ARG A 85 27.36 4.93 15.50
N ILE A 86 27.66 6.24 15.46
CA ILE A 86 26.71 7.28 15.87
C ILE A 86 25.40 7.15 15.08
N PHE A 87 25.46 7.09 13.75
CA PHE A 87 24.24 6.96 12.94
C PHE A 87 23.47 5.66 13.18
N ASN A 88 24.14 4.56 13.53
CA ASN A 88 23.47 3.32 13.93
C ASN A 88 22.76 3.45 15.28
N ASP A 89 23.38 4.10 16.27
CA ASP A 89 22.78 4.34 17.58
C ASP A 89 21.48 5.16 17.47
N PHE A 90 21.42 6.06 16.49
CA PHE A 90 20.26 6.89 16.20
C PHE A 90 19.28 6.29 15.16
N SER A 91 19.56 5.11 14.61
CA SER A 91 18.84 4.55 13.46
C SER A 91 17.32 4.41 13.66
N HIS A 92 16.88 4.04 14.86
CA HIS A 92 15.46 3.85 15.19
C HIS A 92 14.68 5.17 15.15
N PHE A 93 15.32 6.28 15.52
CA PHE A 93 14.70 7.60 15.59
C PHE A 93 14.47 8.20 14.19
N PHE A 94 15.23 7.80 13.16
CA PHE A 94 14.98 8.25 11.79
C PHE A 94 13.62 7.83 11.24
N LYS A 95 13.01 6.76 11.80
CA LYS A 95 11.64 6.35 11.45
C LYS A 95 10.57 7.32 11.94
N MET A 96 10.86 8.13 12.97
CA MET A 96 9.92 9.15 13.48
C MET A 96 9.68 10.29 12.48
N TYR A 97 10.56 10.42 11.48
CA TYR A 97 10.32 11.37 10.38
C TYR A 97 9.05 11.02 9.61
N ALA A 98 8.62 9.74 9.56
CA ALA A 98 7.39 9.34 8.89
C ALA A 98 6.18 10.18 9.32
N ASP A 99 6.02 10.46 10.62
CA ASP A 99 4.90 11.25 11.15
C ASP A 99 4.93 12.72 10.65
N TYR A 100 6.13 13.28 10.52
CA TYR A 100 6.30 14.61 9.95
C TYR A 100 5.99 14.63 8.45
N LEU A 101 6.58 13.69 7.71
CA LEU A 101 6.47 13.65 6.25
C LEU A 101 5.01 13.43 5.81
N GLN A 102 4.28 12.55 6.50
CA GLN A 102 2.85 12.33 6.25
C GLN A 102 1.98 13.56 6.50
N ASN A 103 2.41 14.48 7.37
CA ASN A 103 1.67 15.69 7.69
C ASN A 103 2.08 16.89 6.82
N TYR A 104 3.19 16.80 6.08
CA TYR A 104 3.81 17.95 5.42
C TYR A 104 2.85 18.70 4.46
N GLU A 105 2.12 17.98 3.60
CA GLU A 105 1.17 18.60 2.68
C GLU A 105 0.00 19.27 3.41
N HIS A 106 -0.55 18.59 4.43
CA HIS A 106 -1.60 19.12 5.29
C HIS A 106 -1.14 20.40 6.02
N ALA A 107 0.13 20.45 6.44
CA ALA A 107 0.71 21.63 7.08
C ALA A 107 0.73 22.84 6.13
N LEU A 108 1.11 22.65 4.85
CA LEU A 108 1.11 23.73 3.87
C LEU A 108 -0.30 24.26 3.62
N GLU A 109 -1.28 23.37 3.48
CA GLU A 109 -2.68 23.75 3.36
C GLU A 109 -3.19 24.49 4.61
N ALA A 110 -2.84 24.02 5.80
CA ALA A 110 -3.23 24.64 7.06
C ALA A 110 -2.66 26.06 7.17
N VAL A 111 -1.37 26.25 6.84
CA VAL A 111 -0.74 27.58 6.80
C VAL A 111 -1.47 28.51 5.83
N SER A 112 -1.79 28.06 4.62
CA SER A 112 -2.50 28.86 3.62
C SER A 112 -3.92 29.23 4.08
N LYS A 113 -4.68 28.26 4.61
CA LYS A 113 -6.04 28.46 5.12
C LYS A 113 -6.06 29.40 6.35
N LEU A 114 -5.07 29.30 7.24
CA LEU A 114 -4.99 30.15 8.43
C LEU A 114 -4.52 31.57 8.10
N SER A 115 -3.52 31.74 7.24
CA SER A 115 -3.04 33.07 6.81
C SER A 115 -4.15 33.88 6.11
N SER A 116 -5.01 33.22 5.33
CA SER A 116 -6.14 33.92 4.67
C SER A 116 -7.29 34.29 5.62
N LYS A 117 -7.42 33.64 6.78
CA LYS A 117 -8.59 33.78 7.68
C LYS A 117 -8.27 34.43 9.03
N ASN A 118 -7.02 34.36 9.48
CA ASN A 118 -6.60 34.84 10.80
C ASN A 118 -5.50 35.91 10.62
N HIS A 119 -5.89 37.18 10.81
CA HIS A 119 -4.98 38.32 10.66
C HIS A 119 -3.81 38.28 11.65
N ALA A 120 -4.03 37.85 12.90
CA ALA A 120 -2.95 37.75 13.88
C ALA A 120 -1.92 36.70 13.48
N PHE A 121 -2.38 35.57 12.93
CA PHE A 121 -1.51 34.54 12.38
C PHE A 121 -0.69 35.07 11.19
N ASP A 122 -1.34 35.70 10.22
CA ASP A 122 -0.68 36.26 9.04
C ASP A 122 0.36 37.34 9.41
N GLN A 123 0.03 38.19 10.38
CA GLN A 123 0.94 39.21 10.88
C GLN A 123 2.18 38.58 11.54
N LEU A 124 1.99 37.57 12.40
CA LEU A 124 3.12 36.88 13.01
C LEU A 124 4.01 36.19 11.96
N LEU A 125 3.44 35.63 10.89
CA LEU A 125 4.24 35.05 9.81
C LEU A 125 5.14 36.10 9.13
N LYS A 126 4.59 37.30 8.88
CA LYS A 126 5.33 38.43 8.30
C LYS A 126 6.44 38.90 9.25
N GLU A 127 6.12 39.09 10.53
CA GLU A 127 7.08 39.50 11.56
C GLU A 127 8.20 38.47 11.71
N GLY A 128 7.87 37.18 11.78
CA GLY A 128 8.85 36.11 11.87
C GLY A 128 9.77 36.03 10.65
N CYS A 129 9.28 36.33 9.44
CA CYS A 129 10.12 36.40 8.24
C CYS A 129 11.15 37.54 8.34
N GLN A 130 10.79 38.65 8.99
CA GLN A 130 11.66 39.80 9.23
C GLN A 130 12.58 39.64 10.45
N ASP A 131 12.38 38.60 11.26
CA ASP A 131 13.27 38.31 12.39
C ASP A 131 14.71 38.09 11.87
N PRO A 132 15.72 38.76 12.46
CA PRO A 132 17.11 38.61 12.01
C PRO A 132 17.61 37.16 12.00
N ARG A 133 17.08 36.30 12.88
CA ARG A 133 17.40 34.87 12.93
C ARG A 133 16.89 34.13 11.69
N CYS A 134 15.80 34.58 11.09
CA CYS A 134 15.20 33.98 9.91
C CYS A 134 15.86 34.41 8.61
N ARG A 135 16.57 35.55 8.59
CA ARG A 135 17.31 36.04 7.42
C ARG A 135 16.41 36.16 6.17
N GLY A 136 15.17 36.60 6.35
CA GLY A 136 14.19 36.72 5.25
C GLY A 136 13.62 35.39 4.75
N LYS A 137 13.91 34.27 5.42
CA LYS A 137 13.36 32.96 5.08
C LYS A 137 11.91 32.86 5.58
N PRO A 138 10.92 32.62 4.72
CA PRO A 138 9.53 32.46 5.14
C PRO A 138 9.31 31.10 5.84
N LEU A 139 8.24 30.99 6.65
CA LEU A 139 7.91 29.78 7.41
C LEU A 139 7.93 28.50 6.56
N VAL A 140 7.31 28.52 5.38
CA VAL A 140 7.22 27.35 4.49
C VAL A 140 8.59 26.80 4.07
N SER A 141 9.61 27.65 3.97
CA SER A 141 10.97 27.25 3.62
C SER A 141 11.69 26.52 4.77
N TYR A 142 11.22 26.66 6.00
CA TYR A 142 11.65 25.83 7.12
C TYR A 142 10.93 24.47 7.11
N LEU A 143 9.61 24.48 6.86
CA LEU A 143 8.79 23.27 6.93
C LEU A 143 9.24 22.15 5.98
N ILE A 144 9.87 22.49 4.85
CA ILE A 144 10.42 21.52 3.90
C ILE A 144 11.71 20.84 4.40
N MET A 145 12.43 21.44 5.36
CA MET A 145 13.78 20.98 5.72
C MET A 145 13.84 19.53 6.23
N PRO A 146 12.93 19.04 7.11
CA PRO A 146 12.91 17.64 7.52
C PRO A 146 12.69 16.65 6.36
N VAL A 147 11.91 17.04 5.34
CA VAL A 147 11.70 16.24 4.12
C VAL A 147 13.02 15.96 3.39
N GLN A 148 13.92 16.94 3.40
CA GLN A 148 15.20 16.88 2.69
C GLN A 148 16.31 16.22 3.52
N ARG A 149 16.17 16.14 4.85
CA ARG A 149 17.29 15.74 5.73
C ARG A 149 17.66 14.26 5.61
N ILE A 150 16.68 13.36 5.65
CA ILE A 150 16.94 11.90 5.55
C ILE A 150 17.63 11.52 4.23
N PRO A 151 17.17 12.00 3.05
CA PRO A 151 17.91 11.80 1.80
C PRO A 151 19.34 12.36 1.85
N ARG A 152 19.54 13.51 2.50
CA ARG A 152 20.86 14.14 2.63
C ARG A 152 21.82 13.30 3.47
N TYR A 153 21.38 12.70 4.59
CA TYR A 153 22.22 11.77 5.36
C TYR A 153 22.73 10.62 4.48
N LYS A 154 21.84 9.98 3.72
CA LYS A 154 22.22 8.91 2.80
C LYS A 154 23.29 9.37 1.81
N MET A 155 23.11 10.52 1.17
CA MET A 155 24.08 11.03 0.20
C MET A 155 25.45 11.33 0.82
N LEU A 156 25.48 11.96 1.99
CA LEU A 156 26.71 12.30 2.70
C LEU A 156 27.46 11.04 3.17
N LEU A 157 26.74 10.06 3.72
CA LEU A 157 27.34 8.80 4.18
C LEU A 157 27.85 7.95 3.00
N VAL A 158 27.17 7.97 1.85
CA VAL A 158 27.64 7.28 0.63
C VAL A 158 28.94 7.90 0.15
N GLU A 159 29.04 9.22 0.19
CA GLU A 159 30.27 9.92 -0.22
C GLU A 159 31.41 9.70 0.78
N LEU A 160 31.11 9.63 2.08
CA LEU A 160 32.09 9.26 3.10
C LEU A 160 32.60 7.83 2.91
N ASP A 161 31.71 6.87 2.60
CA ASP A 161 32.08 5.48 2.35
C ASP A 161 33.01 5.38 1.13
N LYS A 162 32.71 6.07 0.03
CA LYS A 162 33.60 6.10 -1.15
C LYS A 162 34.98 6.68 -0.87
N ARG A 163 35.12 7.50 0.17
CA ARG A 163 36.34 8.24 0.51
C ARG A 163 37.13 7.66 1.68
N THR A 164 36.65 6.56 2.26
CA THR A 164 37.30 5.81 3.34
C THR A 164 37.68 4.43 2.83
N ASP A 165 38.88 3.95 3.20
CA ASP A 165 39.31 2.60 2.86
C ASP A 165 38.70 1.55 3.81
N ASP A 166 38.85 0.26 3.46
CA ASP A 166 38.30 -0.83 4.27
C ASP A 166 39.01 -1.02 5.62
N SER A 167 40.17 -0.40 5.83
CA SER A 167 40.92 -0.42 7.09
C SER A 167 40.54 0.73 8.03
N TRP A 168 39.74 1.69 7.58
CA TRP A 168 39.28 2.80 8.42
C TRP A 168 38.44 2.24 9.59
N PHE A 169 38.74 2.72 10.80
CA PHE A 169 38.29 2.11 12.06
C PHE A 169 36.76 1.96 12.20
N ASP A 170 36.01 2.81 11.50
CA ASP A 170 34.55 2.88 11.58
C ASP A 170 33.86 2.41 10.28
N LYS A 171 34.62 1.85 9.32
CA LYS A 171 34.12 1.43 8.02
C LYS A 171 32.97 0.44 8.08
N ALA A 172 33.10 -0.60 8.91
CA ALA A 172 32.07 -1.64 9.03
C ALA A 172 30.75 -1.05 9.57
N ALA A 173 30.84 -0.17 10.58
CA ALA A 173 29.67 0.52 11.12
C ALA A 173 29.10 1.52 10.11
N LEU A 174 29.93 2.17 9.28
CA LEU A 174 29.47 3.07 8.22
C LEU A 174 28.64 2.34 7.15
N LYS A 175 29.07 1.14 6.73
CA LYS A 175 28.28 0.31 5.80
C LYS A 175 26.94 -0.08 6.41
N GLN A 176 26.94 -0.46 7.70
CA GLN A 176 25.68 -0.72 8.42
C GLN A 176 24.79 0.53 8.52
N ALA A 177 25.37 1.71 8.77
CA ALA A 177 24.64 2.97 8.84
C ALA A 177 23.98 3.33 7.51
N LEU A 178 24.63 3.03 6.38
CA LEU A 178 24.05 3.20 5.05
C LEU A 178 22.81 2.31 4.84
N ASP A 179 22.87 1.07 5.30
CA ASP A 179 21.74 0.15 5.24
C ASP A 179 20.58 0.60 6.14
N THR A 180 20.87 1.03 7.37
CA THR A 180 19.85 1.47 8.34
C THR A 180 19.20 2.80 7.94
N VAL A 181 19.97 3.81 7.52
CA VAL A 181 19.44 5.07 6.98
C VAL A 181 18.66 4.83 5.69
N GLY A 182 19.16 3.93 4.83
CA GLY A 182 18.45 3.49 3.64
C GLY A 182 17.11 2.81 3.95
N ALA A 183 17.07 1.97 4.99
CA ALA A 183 15.86 1.32 5.47
C ALA A 183 14.87 2.32 6.07
N ALA A 184 15.34 3.30 6.85
CA ALA A 184 14.51 4.39 7.38
C ALA A 184 13.89 5.23 6.25
N ALA A 185 14.65 5.56 5.21
CA ALA A 185 14.14 6.28 4.04
C ALA A 185 13.03 5.49 3.32
N ARG A 186 13.23 4.17 3.12
CA ARG A 186 12.20 3.30 2.53
C ARG A 186 10.95 3.22 3.41
N TYR A 187 11.13 3.04 4.72
CA TYR A 187 10.04 3.02 5.69
C TYR A 187 9.22 4.31 5.67
N ASN A 188 9.89 5.46 5.65
CA ASN A 188 9.23 6.77 5.62
C ASN A 188 8.38 6.94 4.35
N ASN A 189 8.92 6.57 3.18
CA ASN A 189 8.18 6.62 1.92
C ASN A 189 7.00 5.64 1.91
N GLU A 190 7.19 4.42 2.43
CA GLU A 190 6.12 3.42 2.52
C GLU A 190 4.97 3.93 3.40
N LYS A 191 5.29 4.58 4.52
CA LYS A 191 4.30 5.12 5.44
C LYS A 191 3.46 6.25 4.83
N ILE A 192 4.05 7.08 3.97
CA ILE A 192 3.30 8.06 3.16
C ILE A 192 2.34 7.32 2.22
N ARG A 193 2.85 6.36 1.45
CA ARG A 193 2.05 5.57 0.50
C ARG A 193 0.88 4.84 1.18
N GLN A 194 1.12 4.26 2.36
CA GLN A 194 0.08 3.57 3.15
C GLN A 194 -1.05 4.52 3.55
N ARG A 195 -0.72 5.76 3.96
CA ARG A 195 -1.72 6.78 4.32
C ARG A 195 -2.53 7.22 3.11
N GLU A 196 -1.87 7.54 2.00
CA GLU A 196 -2.55 7.91 0.73
C GLU A 196 -3.49 6.80 0.26
N ASN A 197 -3.02 5.55 0.30
CA ASN A 197 -3.83 4.39 -0.01
C ASN A 197 -5.06 4.27 0.90
N LYS A 198 -4.88 4.41 2.22
CA LYS A 198 -5.98 4.38 3.18
C LYS A 198 -6.98 5.50 2.94
N GLN A 199 -6.50 6.72 2.63
CA GLN A 199 -7.36 7.85 2.30
C GLN A 199 -8.16 7.59 1.01
N LYS A 200 -7.50 7.06 -0.03
CA LYS A 200 -8.18 6.69 -1.28
C LYS A 200 -9.28 5.64 -1.05
N ILE A 201 -9.01 4.64 -0.21
CA ILE A 201 -10.00 3.61 0.15
C ILE A 201 -11.18 4.23 0.92
N LEU A 202 -10.91 5.14 1.86
CA LEU A 202 -11.95 5.90 2.58
C LEU A 202 -12.82 6.72 1.63
N ASP A 203 -12.21 7.41 0.67
CA ASP A 203 -12.93 8.22 -0.32
C ASP A 203 -13.83 7.33 -1.19
N ILE A 204 -13.32 6.19 -1.66
CA ILE A 204 -14.12 5.21 -2.41
C ILE A 204 -15.27 4.66 -1.53
N GLN A 205 -15.02 4.35 -0.26
CA GLN A 205 -16.03 3.88 0.69
C GLN A 205 -17.18 4.89 0.84
N ASN A 206 -16.84 6.19 0.94
CA ASN A 206 -17.80 7.29 1.08
C ASN A 206 -18.60 7.56 -0.21
N ASN A 207 -18.07 7.15 -1.36
CA ASN A 207 -18.74 7.29 -2.65
C ASN A 207 -19.82 6.22 -2.89
N PHE A 208 -19.87 5.15 -2.09
CA PHE A 208 -20.98 4.20 -2.16
C PHE A 208 -22.22 4.72 -1.42
N ASP A 209 -23.40 4.54 -2.00
CA ASP A 209 -24.67 4.85 -1.33
C ASP A 209 -24.72 4.12 0.02
N ASN A 210 -25.25 4.72 1.08
CA ASN A 210 -25.37 4.10 2.43
C ASN A 210 -26.47 3.00 2.47
N SER A 211 -26.37 2.02 1.57
CA SER A 211 -27.25 0.85 1.48
C SER A 211 -26.76 -0.26 2.39
N ARG A 212 -27.67 -1.14 2.85
CA ARG A 212 -27.29 -2.34 3.63
C ARG A 212 -26.30 -3.27 2.93
N ASN A 213 -26.13 -3.13 1.61
CA ASN A 213 -25.27 -3.99 0.80
C ASN A 213 -23.93 -3.34 0.44
N SER A 214 -23.64 -2.15 0.95
CA SER A 214 -22.40 -1.45 0.59
C SER A 214 -21.18 -2.21 1.10
N PRO A 215 -20.09 -2.27 0.30
CA PRO A 215 -18.94 -3.07 0.66
C PRO A 215 -18.22 -2.41 1.84
N VAL A 216 -17.54 -3.22 2.64
CA VAL A 216 -16.61 -2.72 3.67
C VAL A 216 -15.20 -2.81 3.08
N LEU A 217 -14.66 -1.66 2.69
CA LEU A 217 -13.40 -1.58 1.97
C LEU A 217 -12.18 -1.47 2.86
N LEU A 218 -12.35 -0.85 4.03
CA LEU A 218 -11.31 -0.84 5.05
C LEU A 218 -11.18 -2.24 5.63
N ASP A 219 -9.96 -2.76 5.62
CA ASP A 219 -9.61 -3.94 6.40
C ASP A 219 -8.82 -3.52 7.65
N ASP A 220 -8.95 -4.33 8.70
CA ASP A 220 -8.12 -4.23 9.91
C ASP A 220 -6.93 -5.20 9.82
N THR A 221 -6.50 -5.58 8.61
CA THR A 221 -5.38 -6.51 8.48
C THR A 221 -4.08 -5.85 8.91
N PRO A 222 -3.11 -6.61 9.46
CA PRO A 222 -1.82 -6.06 9.85
C PRO A 222 -1.16 -5.31 8.69
N GLU A 223 -0.41 -4.25 8.99
CA GLU A 223 0.13 -3.27 8.02
C GLU A 223 0.90 -3.87 6.82
N GLY A 224 1.33 -5.14 6.88
CA GLY A 224 1.99 -5.86 5.78
C GLY A 224 1.06 -6.52 4.76
N HIS A 225 -0.24 -6.67 5.04
CA HIS A 225 -1.23 -7.31 4.16
C HIS A 225 -2.43 -6.40 3.84
N ALA A 226 -2.38 -5.14 4.25
CA ALA A 226 -3.45 -4.17 4.04
C ALA A 226 -3.81 -4.02 2.56
N ARG A 227 -5.11 -4.02 2.28
CA ARG A 227 -5.66 -3.77 0.94
C ARG A 227 -5.04 -2.54 0.30
N GLN A 228 -4.55 -2.70 -0.93
CA GLN A 228 -4.03 -1.60 -1.74
C GLN A 228 -4.97 -1.29 -2.90
N PHE A 229 -5.26 -0.02 -3.13
CA PHE A 229 -5.92 0.46 -4.33
C PHE A 229 -4.95 0.39 -5.51
N LEU A 230 -5.39 -0.18 -6.63
CA LEU A 230 -4.57 -0.36 -7.83
C LEU A 230 -5.09 0.45 -9.02
N ARG A 231 -6.39 0.40 -9.30
CA ARG A 231 -7.00 1.05 -10.47
C ARG A 231 -8.48 1.35 -10.25
N GLU A 232 -8.98 2.39 -10.90
CA GLU A 232 -10.42 2.60 -11.06
C GLU A 232 -10.76 3.05 -12.48
N GLY A 233 -12.01 2.81 -12.91
CA GLY A 233 -12.48 3.33 -14.18
C GLY A 233 -13.78 2.69 -14.68
N PRO A 234 -14.42 3.30 -15.70
CA PRO A 234 -15.62 2.77 -16.30
C PRO A 234 -15.31 1.59 -17.23
N LEU A 235 -16.09 0.52 -17.13
CA LEU A 235 -16.10 -0.56 -18.12
C LEU A 235 -17.54 -0.85 -18.53
N ILE A 236 -17.73 -1.24 -19.78
CA ILE A 236 -19.04 -1.62 -20.29
C ILE A 236 -19.17 -3.13 -20.16
N LYS A 237 -20.18 -3.59 -19.41
CA LYS A 237 -20.42 -4.99 -19.11
C LYS A 237 -21.56 -5.53 -19.96
N LEU A 238 -21.34 -6.68 -20.60
CA LEU A 238 -22.39 -7.41 -21.30
C LEU A 238 -23.41 -7.98 -20.29
N CYS A 239 -24.62 -7.42 -20.27
CA CYS A 239 -25.72 -7.90 -19.43
C CYS A 239 -26.84 -8.53 -20.26
N ARG A 240 -27.73 -9.30 -19.61
CA ARG A 240 -28.87 -9.97 -20.28
C ARG A 240 -29.80 -9.02 -21.03
N ARG A 241 -29.91 -7.77 -20.59
CA ARG A 241 -30.77 -6.73 -21.18
C ARG A 241 -29.95 -5.72 -21.99
N GLY A 242 -28.84 -6.15 -22.57
CA GLY A 242 -27.91 -5.32 -23.31
C GLY A 242 -26.73 -4.80 -22.47
N PRO A 243 -25.77 -4.12 -23.13
CA PRO A 243 -24.58 -3.55 -22.49
C PRO A 243 -24.94 -2.48 -21.45
N LYS A 244 -24.18 -2.43 -20.35
CA LYS A 244 -24.33 -1.40 -19.32
C LYS A 244 -22.98 -0.94 -18.80
N THR A 245 -22.82 0.35 -18.61
CA THR A 245 -21.62 0.93 -17.98
C THR A 245 -21.67 0.72 -16.47
N PHE A 246 -20.57 0.19 -15.92
CA PHE A 246 -20.31 0.13 -14.49
C PHE A 246 -18.97 0.80 -14.21
N PHE A 247 -18.78 1.27 -13.00
CA PHE A 247 -17.50 1.76 -12.52
C PHE A 247 -16.85 0.66 -11.69
N PHE A 248 -15.60 0.34 -12.01
CA PHE A 248 -14.82 -0.72 -11.39
C PHE A 248 -13.70 -0.12 -10.53
N TRP A 249 -13.44 -0.75 -9.39
CA TRP A 249 -12.29 -0.50 -8.52
C TRP A 249 -11.55 -1.81 -8.33
N LEU A 250 -10.29 -1.82 -8.74
CA LEU A 250 -9.36 -2.90 -8.52
C LEU A 250 -8.51 -2.60 -7.28
N PHE A 251 -8.54 -3.53 -6.35
CA PHE A 251 -7.68 -3.58 -5.18
C PHE A 251 -6.72 -4.77 -5.29
N SER A 252 -5.72 -4.83 -4.41
CA SER A 252 -4.73 -5.90 -4.38
C SER A 252 -5.34 -7.28 -4.20
N ASP A 253 -6.46 -7.39 -3.48
CA ASP A 253 -7.15 -8.65 -3.16
C ASP A 253 -8.52 -8.80 -3.82
N LYS A 254 -9.11 -7.70 -4.33
CA LYS A 254 -10.51 -7.66 -4.76
C LYS A 254 -10.74 -6.82 -6.01
N LEU A 255 -11.75 -7.22 -6.79
CA LEU A 255 -12.34 -6.38 -7.83
C LEU A 255 -13.80 -6.07 -7.45
N ILE A 256 -14.11 -4.78 -7.31
CA ILE A 256 -15.44 -4.31 -6.92
C ILE A 256 -16.01 -3.47 -8.06
N TYR A 257 -17.32 -3.52 -8.27
CA TYR A 257 -17.98 -2.61 -9.20
C TYR A 257 -19.39 -2.23 -8.78
N GLY A 258 -19.80 -1.05 -9.24
CA GLY A 258 -21.07 -0.41 -8.94
C GLY A 258 -21.60 0.36 -10.15
N GLN A 259 -22.89 0.69 -10.10
CA GLN A 259 -23.54 1.53 -11.10
C GLN A 259 -23.60 2.96 -10.55
N SER A 260 -23.27 3.96 -11.38
CA SER A 260 -23.40 5.37 -10.98
C SER A 260 -24.86 5.67 -10.60
N SER A 261 -25.04 6.23 -9.41
CA SER A 261 -26.29 6.78 -8.86
C SER A 261 -26.27 8.31 -8.82
N GLY A 262 -25.08 8.93 -8.97
CA GLY A 262 -24.86 10.37 -9.09
C GLY A 262 -23.51 10.67 -9.75
N GLU A 263 -23.07 11.92 -9.70
CA GLU A 263 -21.79 12.35 -10.27
C GLU A 263 -20.58 11.64 -9.63
N THR A 264 -20.61 11.50 -8.31
CA THR A 264 -19.59 10.80 -7.52
C THR A 264 -20.15 9.66 -6.67
N SER A 265 -21.46 9.38 -6.78
CA SER A 265 -22.16 8.36 -5.99
C SER A 265 -22.38 7.09 -6.80
N TYR A 266 -22.22 5.94 -6.14
CA TYR A 266 -22.36 4.63 -6.76
C TYR A 266 -23.21 3.68 -5.93
N GLN A 267 -24.10 2.98 -6.62
CA GLN A 267 -24.80 1.83 -6.07
C GLN A 267 -23.91 0.59 -6.21
N PHE A 268 -23.53 -0.02 -5.10
CA PHE A 268 -22.76 -1.27 -5.08
C PHE A 268 -23.49 -2.39 -5.83
N HIS A 269 -22.75 -3.14 -6.66
CA HIS A 269 -23.31 -4.28 -7.39
C HIS A 269 -22.68 -5.61 -6.98
N ARG A 270 -21.34 -5.70 -6.95
CA ARG A 270 -20.66 -6.96 -6.63
C ARG A 270 -19.21 -6.73 -6.23
N GLU A 271 -18.75 -7.62 -5.35
CA GLU A 271 -17.36 -7.86 -5.00
C GLU A 271 -16.91 -9.21 -5.59
N ILE A 272 -15.69 -9.26 -6.12
CA ILE A 272 -15.02 -10.44 -6.63
C ILE A 272 -13.70 -10.59 -5.91
N ASP A 273 -13.48 -11.76 -5.33
CA ASP A 273 -12.21 -12.12 -4.72
C ASP A 273 -11.20 -12.52 -5.80
N LEU A 274 -10.03 -11.87 -5.83
CA LEU A 274 -9.03 -12.09 -6.87
C LEU A 274 -8.34 -13.45 -6.74
N GLU A 275 -8.28 -14.01 -5.54
CA GLU A 275 -7.73 -15.36 -5.32
C GLU A 275 -8.39 -16.39 -6.25
N PHE A 276 -9.72 -16.29 -6.39
CA PHE A 276 -10.57 -17.15 -7.20
C PHE A 276 -10.93 -16.56 -8.56
N CYS A 277 -10.14 -15.61 -9.06
CA CYS A 277 -10.38 -14.91 -10.31
C CYS A 277 -9.42 -15.36 -11.42
N ARG A 278 -9.88 -15.27 -12.67
CA ARG A 278 -9.04 -15.32 -13.88
C ARG A 278 -9.54 -14.27 -14.86
N VAL A 279 -8.61 -13.62 -15.54
CA VAL A 279 -8.91 -12.68 -16.61
C VAL A 279 -8.28 -13.14 -17.92
N THR A 280 -9.03 -13.06 -19.03
CA THR A 280 -8.55 -13.46 -20.36
C THR A 280 -8.91 -12.41 -21.41
N SER A 281 -7.98 -12.10 -22.31
CA SER A 281 -8.24 -11.23 -23.47
C SER A 281 -9.08 -11.92 -24.54
N GLU A 282 -9.22 -13.24 -24.47
CA GLU A 282 -10.05 -14.05 -25.36
C GLU A 282 -11.51 -14.00 -24.91
N VAL A 283 -12.40 -13.66 -25.85
CA VAL A 283 -13.85 -13.62 -25.65
C VAL A 283 -14.56 -14.44 -26.74
N PRO A 284 -15.70 -15.11 -26.45
CA PRO A 284 -16.44 -15.88 -27.44
C PRO A 284 -17.00 -14.98 -28.58
N GLN A 285 -16.65 -15.29 -29.84
CA GLN A 285 -17.00 -14.48 -31.02
C GLN A 285 -18.49 -14.49 -31.43
N SER A 286 -19.38 -15.17 -30.68
CA SER A 286 -20.73 -15.51 -31.13
C SER A 286 -21.83 -14.49 -30.81
N ASP A 287 -21.52 -13.37 -30.13
CA ASP A 287 -22.51 -12.33 -29.79
C ASP A 287 -22.34 -11.10 -30.72
N GLU A 288 -23.38 -10.73 -31.47
CA GLU A 288 -23.36 -9.62 -32.43
C GLU A 288 -22.93 -8.28 -31.79
N GLY A 289 -23.34 -8.01 -30.55
CA GLY A 289 -22.94 -6.79 -29.82
C GLY A 289 -21.47 -6.77 -29.36
N LEU A 290 -20.76 -7.90 -29.48
CA LEU A 290 -19.35 -8.03 -29.13
C LEU A 290 -18.43 -7.86 -30.34
N VAL A 291 -18.92 -8.16 -31.56
CA VAL A 291 -18.11 -8.17 -32.79
C VAL A 291 -17.41 -6.82 -33.01
N GLU A 292 -18.11 -5.71 -32.79
CA GLU A 292 -17.57 -4.35 -32.97
C GLU A 292 -16.62 -3.89 -31.84
N ASN A 293 -16.63 -4.60 -30.70
CA ASN A 293 -15.85 -4.24 -29.50
C ASN A 293 -14.83 -5.32 -29.12
N ILE A 294 -14.62 -6.32 -29.97
CA ILE A 294 -13.85 -7.52 -29.63
C ILE A 294 -12.38 -7.21 -29.33
N ASP A 295 -11.83 -6.18 -29.99
CA ASP A 295 -10.48 -5.67 -29.77
C ASP A 295 -10.32 -5.06 -28.36
N LYS A 296 -11.40 -4.49 -27.80
CA LYS A 296 -11.48 -3.85 -26.48
C LYS A 296 -12.05 -4.74 -25.38
N ALA A 297 -12.60 -5.90 -25.74
CA ALA A 297 -13.26 -6.79 -24.81
C ALA A 297 -12.32 -7.79 -24.14
N PHE A 298 -12.64 -8.15 -22.90
CA PHE A 298 -11.97 -9.19 -22.12
C PHE A 298 -12.98 -9.86 -21.17
N GLN A 299 -12.65 -11.06 -20.71
CA GLN A 299 -13.52 -11.86 -19.86
C GLN A 299 -12.95 -11.94 -18.45
N ILE A 300 -13.80 -11.69 -17.46
CA ILE A 300 -13.50 -11.89 -16.04
C ILE A 300 -14.27 -13.11 -15.57
N GLU A 301 -13.56 -14.05 -14.96
CA GLU A 301 -14.08 -15.33 -14.50
C GLU A 301 -13.82 -15.46 -13.02
N SER A 302 -14.86 -15.74 -12.26
CA SER A 302 -14.74 -15.88 -10.81
C SER A 302 -15.69 -16.93 -10.26
N ASN A 303 -15.47 -17.35 -9.01
CA ASN A 303 -16.33 -18.28 -8.28
C ASN A 303 -17.77 -17.75 -8.06
N THR A 304 -17.96 -16.42 -8.02
CA THR A 304 -19.29 -15.81 -7.82
C THR A 304 -19.99 -15.50 -9.15
N LYS A 305 -19.26 -14.94 -10.14
CA LYS A 305 -19.85 -14.51 -11.41
C LYS A 305 -18.78 -14.31 -12.49
N SER A 306 -18.94 -14.98 -13.63
CA SER A 306 -18.21 -14.67 -14.87
C SER A 306 -19.02 -13.74 -15.76
N PHE A 307 -18.33 -12.82 -16.45
CA PHE A 307 -18.93 -11.85 -17.37
C PHE A 307 -17.87 -11.28 -18.32
N ILE A 308 -18.35 -10.74 -19.44
CA ILE A 308 -17.54 -10.04 -20.43
C ILE A 308 -17.68 -8.55 -20.21
N VAL A 309 -16.56 -7.84 -20.27
CA VAL A 309 -16.47 -6.38 -20.23
C VAL A 309 -15.64 -5.88 -21.41
N TRP A 310 -15.78 -4.61 -21.75
CA TRP A 310 -14.83 -3.92 -22.61
C TRP A 310 -14.53 -2.52 -22.11
N ALA A 311 -13.31 -2.08 -22.41
CA ALA A 311 -12.83 -0.74 -22.16
C ALA A 311 -13.22 0.20 -23.32
N MET A 312 -12.98 1.50 -23.18
CA MET A 312 -13.23 2.45 -24.28
C MET A 312 -12.21 2.28 -25.42
N HIS A 313 -10.98 1.95 -25.06
CA HIS A 313 -9.87 1.81 -26.00
C HIS A 313 -9.12 0.48 -25.80
N PRO A 314 -8.51 -0.10 -26.87
CA PRO A 314 -7.72 -1.33 -26.76
C PRO A 314 -6.54 -1.21 -25.79
N ALA A 315 -5.90 -0.04 -25.71
CA ALA A 315 -4.84 0.23 -24.74
C ALA A 315 -5.34 0.07 -23.30
N GLU A 316 -6.49 0.67 -22.99
CA GLU A 316 -7.11 0.58 -21.66
C GLU A 316 -7.48 -0.87 -21.31
N LYS A 317 -7.95 -1.67 -22.27
CA LYS A 317 -8.13 -3.13 -22.07
C LYS A 317 -6.82 -3.79 -21.64
N MET A 318 -5.73 -3.56 -22.38
CA MET A 318 -4.45 -4.22 -22.10
C MET A 318 -3.99 -3.90 -20.68
N GLU A 319 -4.09 -2.64 -20.27
CA GLU A 319 -3.76 -2.20 -18.92
C GLU A 319 -4.65 -2.86 -17.85
N TRP A 320 -5.97 -2.91 -18.03
CA TRP A 320 -6.86 -3.59 -17.08
C TRP A 320 -6.53 -5.08 -16.93
N VAL A 321 -6.27 -5.77 -18.06
CA VAL A 321 -5.93 -7.19 -18.05
C VAL A 321 -4.60 -7.44 -17.35
N GLU A 322 -3.59 -6.60 -17.61
CA GLU A 322 -2.29 -6.67 -16.96
C GLU A 322 -2.39 -6.44 -15.45
N ASP A 323 -3.06 -5.37 -15.02
CA ASP A 323 -3.18 -5.03 -13.60
C ASP A 323 -3.97 -6.09 -12.81
N ILE A 324 -5.06 -6.61 -13.38
CA ILE A 324 -5.84 -7.69 -12.75
C ILE A 324 -5.00 -8.96 -12.63
N ASN A 325 -4.26 -9.36 -13.69
CA ASN A 325 -3.39 -10.54 -13.63
C ASN A 325 -2.27 -10.38 -12.60
N ASN A 326 -1.61 -9.22 -12.57
CA ASN A 326 -0.55 -8.92 -11.61
C ASN A 326 -1.06 -8.99 -10.16
N ALA A 327 -2.28 -8.50 -9.91
CA ALA A 327 -2.91 -8.59 -8.59
C ALA A 327 -3.25 -10.05 -8.21
N ILE A 328 -3.84 -10.83 -9.13
CA ILE A 328 -4.14 -12.25 -8.92
C ILE A 328 -2.87 -13.05 -8.60
N GLU A 329 -1.78 -12.81 -9.33
CA GLU A 329 -0.52 -13.50 -9.08
C GLU A 329 0.06 -13.20 -7.70
N LYS A 330 0.00 -11.95 -7.25
CA LYS A 330 0.50 -11.54 -5.94
C LYS A 330 -0.28 -12.21 -4.81
N VAL A 331 -1.62 -12.17 -4.86
CA VAL A 331 -2.48 -12.80 -3.87
C VAL A 331 -2.21 -14.30 -3.74
N ARG A 332 -2.01 -14.99 -4.87
CA ARG A 332 -1.73 -16.43 -4.88
C ARG A 332 -0.33 -16.78 -4.36
N LYS A 333 0.66 -15.91 -4.59
CA LYS A 333 2.03 -16.11 -4.07
C LYS A 333 2.08 -15.93 -2.56
N ASP A 334 1.34 -14.97 -2.02
CA ASP A 334 1.32 -14.71 -0.57
C ASP A 334 0.63 -15.83 0.23
N ASP A 335 -0.32 -16.55 -0.37
CA ASP A 335 -1.00 -17.70 0.28
C ASP A 335 -0.18 -19.00 0.27
N SER A 336 0.85 -19.09 -0.59
CA SER A 336 1.72 -20.28 -0.68
C SER A 336 2.65 -20.51 0.53
N GLY A 337 2.59 -19.61 1.53
CA GLY A 337 3.24 -19.76 2.85
C GLY A 337 2.40 -20.48 3.91
N ALA A 338 1.11 -20.75 3.66
CA ALA A 338 0.25 -21.56 4.52
C ALA A 338 0.04 -22.95 3.90
N SER A 339 0.00 -23.99 4.72
CA SER A 339 0.09 -25.41 4.32
C SER A 339 -0.87 -25.81 3.18
N VAL A 340 -0.26 -26.17 2.05
CA VAL A 340 -0.76 -26.85 0.83
C VAL A 340 -2.22 -27.36 0.87
N ALA A 341 -3.05 -26.80 -0.01
CA ALA A 341 -4.22 -27.47 -0.61
C ALA A 341 -3.92 -27.77 -2.10
N PRO A 342 -4.44 -28.88 -2.68
CA PRO A 342 -3.98 -29.39 -3.97
C PRO A 342 -4.36 -28.52 -5.18
N VAL A 343 -3.55 -28.69 -6.23
CA VAL A 343 -3.49 -27.89 -7.47
C VAL A 343 -4.81 -27.88 -8.24
N TRP A 344 -5.30 -26.67 -8.51
CA TRP A 344 -6.46 -26.41 -9.35
C TRP A 344 -6.12 -26.53 -10.84
N HIS A 345 -6.73 -27.48 -11.55
CA HIS A 345 -6.66 -27.60 -13.01
C HIS A 345 -8.04 -27.26 -13.61
N SER A 346 -8.12 -26.28 -14.51
CA SER A 346 -9.38 -25.97 -15.22
C SER A 346 -9.28 -26.25 -16.70
N ASN A 347 -10.23 -27.00 -17.24
CA ASN A 347 -10.47 -27.15 -18.68
C ASN A 347 -11.83 -26.55 -19.05
N GLN A 348 -11.92 -25.22 -19.09
CA GLN A 348 -13.17 -24.51 -19.42
C GLN A 348 -13.58 -24.57 -20.90
N SER A 349 -12.74 -25.13 -21.78
CA SER A 349 -13.06 -25.34 -23.20
C SER A 349 -13.66 -26.72 -23.51
N SER A 350 -13.82 -27.58 -22.49
CA SER A 350 -14.24 -28.96 -22.70
C SER A 350 -15.67 -29.07 -23.22
N LYS A 351 -15.84 -29.80 -24.34
CA LYS A 351 -17.18 -30.15 -24.86
C LYS A 351 -17.76 -31.39 -24.19
N LYS A 352 -17.07 -31.95 -23.18
CA LYS A 352 -17.38 -33.22 -22.53
C LYS A 352 -17.35 -33.07 -21.02
N CYS A 353 -18.08 -33.94 -20.32
CA CYS A 353 -18.06 -33.99 -18.87
C CYS A 353 -16.71 -34.53 -18.36
N GLU A 354 -16.06 -33.86 -17.40
CA GLU A 354 -14.75 -34.24 -16.84
C GLU A 354 -14.80 -35.48 -15.92
N VAL A 355 -15.99 -36.03 -15.67
CA VAL A 355 -16.18 -37.27 -14.90
C VAL A 355 -16.46 -38.44 -15.83
N CYS A 356 -17.49 -38.35 -16.69
CA CYS A 356 -17.91 -39.47 -17.56
C CYS A 356 -17.47 -39.34 -19.02
N ASN A 357 -16.69 -38.29 -19.37
CA ASN A 357 -16.19 -37.96 -20.70
C ASN A 357 -17.27 -37.87 -21.81
N SER A 358 -18.54 -37.78 -21.41
CA SER A 358 -19.65 -37.74 -22.35
C SER A 358 -19.89 -36.32 -22.86
N ALA A 359 -20.14 -36.16 -24.17
CA ALA A 359 -20.37 -34.85 -24.77
C ALA A 359 -21.61 -34.16 -24.20
N PHE A 360 -21.51 -32.84 -24.00
CA PHE A 360 -22.64 -32.00 -23.62
C PHE A 360 -23.57 -31.74 -24.80
N THR A 361 -24.87 -31.75 -24.53
CA THR A 361 -25.94 -31.53 -25.52
C THR A 361 -27.02 -30.63 -24.92
N LEU A 362 -28.07 -30.28 -25.67
CA LEU A 362 -29.20 -29.51 -25.12
C LEU A 362 -29.92 -30.22 -23.95
N LEU A 363 -29.90 -31.57 -23.96
CA LEU A 363 -30.44 -32.41 -22.89
C LEU A 363 -29.41 -32.68 -21.79
N ARG A 364 -28.13 -32.82 -22.14
CA ARG A 364 -27.03 -32.95 -21.17
C ARG A 364 -26.35 -31.60 -20.97
N ARG A 365 -26.93 -30.78 -20.08
CA ARG A 365 -26.47 -29.43 -19.77
C ARG A 365 -25.18 -29.43 -18.95
N ARG A 366 -24.45 -28.31 -19.05
CA ARG A 366 -23.20 -28.05 -18.35
C ARG A 366 -23.45 -27.55 -16.93
N HIS A 367 -22.72 -28.12 -15.98
CA HIS A 367 -22.67 -27.66 -14.59
C HIS A 367 -21.20 -27.54 -14.18
N HIS A 368 -20.93 -26.68 -13.19
CA HIS A 368 -19.58 -26.57 -12.63
C HIS A 368 -19.56 -27.19 -11.24
N CYS A 369 -18.56 -28.01 -10.96
CA CYS A 369 -18.25 -28.42 -9.59
C CYS A 369 -17.79 -27.20 -8.79
N ARG A 370 -18.39 -26.94 -7.62
CA ARG A 370 -18.02 -25.80 -6.77
C ARG A 370 -16.76 -26.05 -5.92
N ASN A 371 -16.26 -27.28 -5.92
CA ASN A 371 -15.00 -27.66 -5.28
C ASN A 371 -13.83 -27.58 -6.26
N CYS A 372 -13.84 -28.35 -7.36
CA CYS A 372 -12.72 -28.38 -8.32
C CYS A 372 -12.88 -27.47 -9.55
N GLY A 373 -14.08 -26.96 -9.84
CA GLY A 373 -14.33 -26.12 -11.02
C GLY A 373 -14.63 -26.87 -12.32
N ASP A 374 -14.52 -28.20 -12.34
CA ASP A 374 -14.72 -29.02 -13.53
C ASP A 374 -16.11 -28.88 -14.15
N LEU A 375 -16.15 -28.99 -15.48
CA LEU A 375 -17.37 -29.03 -16.25
C LEU A 375 -17.99 -30.43 -16.19
N VAL A 376 -19.13 -30.56 -15.53
CA VAL A 376 -19.77 -31.83 -15.19
C VAL A 376 -21.23 -31.88 -15.62
N CYS A 377 -21.73 -33.08 -15.92
CA CYS A 377 -23.16 -33.28 -16.19
C CYS A 377 -23.95 -33.46 -14.88
N SER A 378 -25.29 -33.39 -14.96
CA SER A 378 -26.17 -33.55 -13.80
C SER A 378 -25.98 -34.89 -13.09
N ASN A 379 -25.71 -35.95 -13.86
CA ASN A 379 -25.53 -37.30 -13.32
C ASN A 379 -24.20 -37.47 -12.59
N CYS A 380 -23.19 -36.67 -12.95
CA CYS A 380 -21.85 -36.72 -12.36
C CYS A 380 -21.63 -35.65 -11.28
N SER A 381 -22.71 -35.00 -10.84
CA SER A 381 -22.68 -33.94 -9.85
C SER A 381 -23.95 -33.92 -9.01
N SER A 382 -24.42 -35.11 -8.64
CA SER A 382 -25.72 -35.26 -7.98
C SER A 382 -25.73 -34.71 -6.54
N HIS A 383 -24.54 -34.52 -5.97
CA HIS A 383 -24.35 -34.15 -4.58
C HIS A 383 -24.21 -32.64 -4.35
N LYS A 384 -24.60 -32.20 -3.14
CA LYS A 384 -24.35 -30.86 -2.63
C LYS A 384 -23.77 -30.93 -1.21
N ILE A 385 -22.68 -30.22 -0.96
CA ILE A 385 -21.97 -30.19 0.33
C ILE A 385 -21.59 -28.78 0.75
N GLU A 386 -21.40 -28.54 2.05
CA GLU A 386 -20.91 -27.26 2.58
C GLU A 386 -19.41 -27.14 2.37
N LEU A 387 -18.93 -26.17 1.62
CA LEU A 387 -17.52 -26.06 1.26
C LEU A 387 -16.78 -25.07 2.18
N PRO A 388 -15.61 -25.41 2.74
CA PRO A 388 -14.95 -24.59 3.77
C PRO A 388 -14.52 -23.22 3.24
N HIS A 389 -14.20 -23.14 1.95
CA HIS A 389 -13.82 -21.91 1.24
C HIS A 389 -15.00 -21.04 0.84
N LEU A 390 -16.24 -21.50 1.02
CA LEU A 390 -17.43 -20.68 0.79
C LEU A 390 -17.89 -20.08 2.11
N LYS A 391 -17.93 -18.75 2.21
CA LYS A 391 -18.44 -18.01 3.38
C LYS A 391 -19.94 -18.24 3.69
N SER A 392 -20.65 -19.00 2.84
CA SER A 392 -22.07 -19.36 3.04
C SER A 392 -22.21 -20.76 3.62
N LYS A 393 -23.16 -20.94 4.54
CA LYS A 393 -23.59 -22.27 5.04
C LYS A 393 -24.41 -23.07 4.02
N ASP A 394 -24.65 -22.52 2.81
CA ASP A 394 -25.41 -23.22 1.78
C ASP A 394 -24.61 -24.38 1.15
N LYS A 395 -25.29 -25.50 0.97
CA LYS A 395 -24.72 -26.66 0.26
C LYS A 395 -24.53 -26.35 -1.23
N ALA A 396 -23.30 -26.46 -1.71
CA ALA A 396 -22.92 -26.20 -3.10
C ALA A 396 -22.76 -27.51 -3.89
N ARG A 397 -23.11 -27.48 -5.19
CA ARG A 397 -23.00 -28.63 -6.10
C ARG A 397 -21.54 -29.04 -6.28
N VAL A 398 -21.23 -30.31 -6.07
CA VAL A 398 -19.90 -30.88 -6.33
C VAL A 398 -20.00 -32.04 -7.31
N CYS A 399 -18.92 -32.35 -8.00
CA CYS A 399 -18.83 -33.58 -8.78
C CYS A 399 -18.68 -34.80 -7.86
N ASP A 400 -19.01 -35.97 -8.37
CA ASP A 400 -18.99 -37.20 -7.57
C ASP A 400 -17.56 -37.50 -7.04
N LYS A 401 -16.52 -37.21 -7.83
CA LYS A 401 -15.11 -37.32 -7.39
C LYS A 401 -14.83 -36.49 -6.12
N CYS A 402 -15.21 -35.21 -6.12
CA CYS A 402 -15.03 -34.33 -4.96
C CYS A 402 -15.93 -34.69 -3.78
N PHE A 403 -17.05 -35.37 -4.02
CA PHE A 403 -17.93 -35.85 -2.97
C PHE A 403 -17.29 -37.05 -2.26
N ASP A 404 -16.80 -38.03 -3.02
CA ASP A 404 -16.19 -39.26 -2.51
C ASP A 404 -14.89 -38.98 -1.76
N GLU A 405 -14.00 -38.15 -2.31
CA GLU A 405 -12.74 -37.74 -1.67
C GLU A 405 -12.96 -37.13 -0.28
N ARG A 406 -14.03 -36.36 -0.13
CA ARG A 406 -14.34 -35.68 1.13
C ARG A 406 -15.03 -36.58 2.13
N HIS A 407 -15.80 -37.57 1.66
CA HIS A 407 -16.38 -38.59 2.53
C HIS A 407 -15.30 -39.49 3.15
N LEU A 408 -14.28 -39.86 2.37
CA LEU A 408 -13.13 -40.62 2.88
C LEU A 408 -12.34 -39.85 3.96
N ILE A 409 -12.19 -38.53 3.82
CA ILE A 409 -11.56 -37.66 4.83
C ILE A 409 -12.41 -37.57 6.11
N SER A 410 -13.74 -37.55 5.99
CA SER A 410 -14.65 -37.49 7.15
C SER A 410 -14.69 -38.78 7.96
N GLU A 411 -14.50 -39.94 7.33
CA GLU A 411 -14.45 -41.24 8.01
C GLU A 411 -13.08 -41.49 8.68
N ALA A 412 -11.98 -41.03 8.07
CA ALA A 412 -10.64 -41.14 8.65
C ALA A 412 -10.43 -40.26 9.90
N GLY A 413 -11.22 -39.20 10.07
CA GLY A 413 -11.16 -38.31 11.25
C GLY A 413 -12.03 -38.72 12.44
N GLY A 414 -12.83 -39.80 12.34
CA GLY A 414 -13.85 -40.18 13.33
C GLY A 414 -13.50 -41.35 14.27
N GLY A 415 -12.34 -41.98 14.12
CA GLY A 415 -11.98 -43.21 14.86
C GLY A 415 -11.03 -42.98 16.03
N GLY A 416 -11.51 -42.47 17.17
CA GLY A 416 -10.67 -42.30 18.37
C GLY A 416 -11.44 -41.92 19.62
N GLY A 417 -12.22 -42.84 20.18
CA GLY A 417 -12.98 -42.57 21.41
C GLY A 417 -13.78 -43.75 21.93
N GLY A 418 -13.14 -44.90 22.16
CA GLY A 418 -13.72 -46.04 22.89
C GLY A 418 -12.93 -46.26 24.18
N GLY A 419 -13.41 -45.68 25.29
CA GLY A 419 -12.79 -45.79 26.61
C GLY A 419 -12.93 -47.18 27.22
N GLY A 420 -11.81 -47.71 27.71
CA GLY A 420 -11.78 -48.85 28.62
C GLY A 420 -12.04 -48.38 30.05
N GLY A 421 -13.16 -48.84 30.62
CA GLY A 421 -13.40 -48.89 32.05
C GLY A 421 -13.65 -50.35 32.43
N GLY A 422 -12.77 -50.89 33.27
CA GLY A 422 -12.78 -52.27 33.77
C GLY A 422 -11.53 -52.52 34.59
#